data_AF-A0A349CUX8-F1
#
_entry.id   AF-A0A349CUX8-F1
#
_cell.length_a   1.000
_cell.length_b   1.000
_cell.length_c   1.000
_cell.angle_alpha   90.00
_cell.angle_beta   90.00
_cell.angle_gamma   90.00
#
_symmetry.space_group_name_H-M   'P 1'
#
loop_
_entity.id
_entity.type
_entity.pdbx_description
1 polymer ?
#
loop_
_entity_poly.entity_id
_entity_poly.type
_entity_poly.pdbx_seq_one_letter_code
_entity_poly.pdbx_strand_id
1 'polypeptide(L)' 'METTLIVGACQAGVQIASVMRERGDADPIILIGEEAHRPYQRPPLSKGWLKGELEPDDVILRNR' A
#
# COMPACT_ATOMS: atom_id res chain seq x y z
N MET A 1 -10.55 22.70 -0.24
CA MET A 1 -9.44 21.75 -0.39
C MET A 1 -9.15 21.22 0.99
N GLU A 2 -9.70 20.06 1.30
CA GLU A 2 -9.36 19.32 2.51
C GLU A 2 -8.28 18.30 2.14
N THR A 3 -7.42 17.92 3.08
CA THR A 3 -6.39 16.89 2.82
C THR A 3 -6.64 15.72 3.75
N THR A 4 -6.83 14.54 3.18
CA THR A 4 -6.97 13.32 3.99
C THR A 4 -5.59 12.76 4.29
N LEU A 5 -5.24 12.68 5.58
CA LEU A 5 -4.04 12.01 6.07
C LEU A 5 -4.39 10.60 6.54
N ILE A 6 -3.79 9.59 5.91
CA ILE A 6 -3.90 8.18 6.30
C ILE A 6 -2.59 7.77 6.97
N VAL A 7 -2.66 7.41 8.25
CA VAL A 7 -1.52 6.89 9.02
C VAL A 7 -1.53 5.36 8.97
N GLY A 8 -0.53 4.79 8.31
CA GLY A 8 -0.38 3.36 8.10
C GLY A 8 -0.36 2.99 6.62
N ALA A 9 0.85 2.93 6.03
CA ALA A 9 1.07 2.52 4.64
C ALA A 9 1.01 0.98 4.44
N CYS A 10 0.01 0.33 5.05
CA CYS A 10 -0.24 -1.11 4.98
C CYS A 10 -1.40 -1.43 4.01
N GLN A 11 -1.80 -2.71 3.96
CA GLN A 11 -2.97 -3.18 3.19
C GLN A 11 -4.19 -2.27 3.39
N ALA A 12 -4.58 -2.00 4.63
CA ALA A 12 -5.77 -1.19 4.91
C ALA A 12 -5.64 0.25 4.38
N GLY A 13 -4.51 0.91 4.63
CA GLY A 13 -4.29 2.29 4.19
C GLY A 13 -4.28 2.45 2.66
N VAL A 14 -3.63 1.51 1.96
CA VAL A 14 -3.63 1.50 0.48
C VAL A 14 -5.04 1.24 -0.08
N GLN A 15 -5.80 0.34 0.53
CA GLN A 15 -7.16 0.03 0.09
C GLN A 15 -8.09 1.24 0.27
N ILE A 16 -8.04 1.93 1.41
CA ILE A 16 -8.84 3.14 1.64
C ILE A 16 -8.48 4.22 0.61
N ALA A 17 -7.18 4.51 0.43
CA ALA A 17 -6.74 5.51 -0.55
C ALA A 17 -7.19 5.16 -1.98
N SER A 18 -7.16 3.88 -2.35
CA SER A 18 -7.61 3.40 -3.67
C SER A 18 -9.12 3.58 -3.84
N VAL A 19 -9.92 3.14 -2.86
CA VAL A 19 -11.38 3.25 -2.90
C VAL A 19 -11.83 4.72 -2.91
N MET A 20 -11.15 5.62 -2.20
CA MET A 20 -11.43 7.05 -2.27
C MET A 20 -11.27 7.59 -3.69
N ARG A 21 -10.16 7.24 -4.36
CA ARG A 21 -9.92 7.62 -5.76
C ARG A 21 -10.93 7.00 -6.72
N GLU A 22 -11.27 5.73 -6.54
CA GLU A 22 -12.30 5.04 -7.35
C GLU A 22 -13.68 5.67 -7.18
N ARG A 23 -13.98 6.24 -6.01
CA ARG A 23 -15.24 6.95 -5.72
C ARG A 23 -15.26 8.40 -6.20
N GLY A 24 -14.21 8.87 -6.87
CA GLY A 24 -14.14 10.22 -7.42
C GLY A 24 -13.69 11.30 -6.44
N ASP A 25 -13.12 10.92 -5.29
CA ASP A 25 -12.44 11.88 -4.42
C ASP A 25 -11.22 12.44 -5.18
N ALA A 26 -11.20 13.76 -5.37
CA ALA A 26 -10.15 14.50 -6.07
C ALA A 26 -9.23 15.29 -5.12
N ASP A 27 -9.59 15.37 -3.84
CA ASP A 27 -8.81 16.12 -2.85
C ASP A 27 -7.49 15.39 -2.53
N PRO A 28 -6.43 16.09 -2.09
CA PRO A 28 -5.16 15.43 -1.77
C PRO A 28 -5.30 14.33 -0.71
N ILE A 29 -4.65 13.19 -0.98
CA ILE A 29 -4.55 12.07 -0.04
C ILE A 29 -3.06 11.86 0.26
N ILE A 30 -2.69 11.95 1.54
CA ILE A 30 -1.34 11.67 2.03
C ILE A 30 -1.38 10.33 2.77
N LEU A 31 -0.61 9.35 2.30
CA LEU A 31 -0.42 8.08 2.98
C LEU A 31 0.97 8.07 3.62
N ILE A 32 1.03 7.99 4.95
CA ILE A 32 2.29 7.94 5.70
C ILE A 32 2.50 6.57 6.33
N GLY A 33 3.72 6.05 6.25
CA GLY A 33 4.16 4.83 6.90
C GLY A 33 5.54 5.01 7.52
N GLU A 34 5.85 4.20 8.52
CA GLU A 34 7.16 4.20 9.18
C GLU A 34 8.24 3.48 8.35
N GLU A 35 7.83 2.50 7.55
CA GLU A 35 8.75 1.66 6.78
C GLU A 35 9.24 2.38 5.52
N ALA A 36 10.54 2.29 5.22
CA ALA A 36 11.17 2.88 4.03
C ALA A 36 10.86 2.14 2.72
N HIS A 37 9.92 1.18 2.76
CA HIS A 37 9.53 0.35 1.62
C HIS A 37 8.19 0.79 1.07
N ARG A 38 7.96 0.55 -0.23
CA ARG A 38 6.64 0.71 -0.83
C ARG A 38 5.64 -0.22 -0.11
N PRO A 39 4.36 0.16 0.03
CA PRO A 39 3.35 -0.70 0.63
C PRO A 39 3.32 -2.09 -0.02
N TYR A 40 3.38 -3.13 0.79
CA TYR A 40 3.52 -4.52 0.34
C TYR A 40 2.61 -5.48 1.10
N GLN A 41 2.39 -6.66 0.54
CA GLN A 41 1.63 -7.75 1.13
C GLN A 41 2.48 -8.48 2.17
N ARG A 42 2.01 -8.50 3.43
CA ARG A 42 2.62 -9.30 4.49
C ARG A 42 2.44 -10.83 4.32
N PRO A 43 1.31 -11.37 3.81
CA PRO A 43 1.10 -12.82 3.77
C PRO A 43 2.10 -13.64 2.93
N PRO A 44 2.63 -13.15 1.78
CA PRO A 44 3.67 -13.84 1.02
C PRO A 44 5.02 -13.90 1.74
N LEU A 45 5.29 -12.97 2.67
CA LEU A 45 6.58 -12.87 3.36
C LEU A 45 6.94 -14.10 4.19
N SER A 46 5.95 -14.80 4.74
CA SER A 46 6.15 -16.06 5.47
C SER A 46 6.01 -17.31 4.59
N LYS A 47 5.89 -17.13 3.27
CA LYS A 47 5.61 -18.20 2.30
C LYS A 47 6.60 -18.14 1.13
N GLY A 48 6.14 -17.88 -0.08
CA GLY A 48 6.97 -17.91 -1.30
C GLY A 48 8.16 -16.97 -1.23
N TRP A 49 8.01 -15.81 -0.60
CA TRP A 49 9.13 -14.89 -0.38
C TRP A 49 10.23 -15.51 0.48
N LEU A 50 9.86 -16.12 1.62
CA LEU A 50 10.81 -16.77 2.53
C LEU A 50 11.51 -17.95 1.87
N LYS A 51 10.87 -18.57 0.88
CA LYS A 51 11.43 -19.66 0.07
C LYS A 51 12.28 -19.18 -1.11
N GLY A 52 12.36 -17.87 -1.36
CA GLY A 52 13.04 -17.31 -2.54
C GLY A 52 12.31 -17.55 -3.86
N GLU A 53 11.00 -17.80 -3.82
CA GLU A 53 10.14 -18.05 -5.00
C GLU A 53 9.54 -16.75 -5.59
N LEU A 54 9.71 -15.61 -4.92
CA LEU A 54 9.13 -14.31 -5.28
C LEU A 54 10.20 -13.23 -5.31
N GLU A 55 10.06 -12.29 -6.24
CA GLU A 55 10.88 -11.09 -6.39
C GLU A 55 10.27 -9.89 -5.62
N PRO A 56 11.06 -8.87 -5.23
CA PRO A 56 10.59 -7.67 -4.53
C PRO A 56 9.31 -7.03 -5.05
N ASP A 57 9.14 -6.99 -6.37
CA ASP A 57 7.97 -6.38 -6.99
C ASP A 57 6.70 -7.24 -6.87
N ASP A 58 6.82 -8.56 -6.69
CA ASP A 58 5.68 -9.48 -6.59
C ASP A 58 4.87 -9.28 -5.31
N VAL A 59 5.48 -8.68 -4.29
CA VAL A 59 4.81 -8.41 -3.00
C VAL A 59 4.28 -6.99 -2.89
N ILE A 60 4.52 -6.11 -3.86
CA ILE A 60 4.06 -4.72 -3.79
C ILE A 60 2.55 -4.63 -4.02
N LEU A 61 1.85 -3.87 -3.16
CA LEU A 61 0.39 -3.74 -3.20
C LEU A 61 -0.14 -3.00 -4.43
N ARG A 62 0.68 -2.11 -4.98
CA ARG A 62 0.33 -1.35 -6.17
C ARG A 62 1.59 -1.04 -6.96
N ASN A 63 1.71 -1.64 -8.13
CA ASN A 63 2.79 -1.29 -9.05
C ASN A 63 2.48 0.03 -9.78
N ARG A 64 3.51 0.70 -10.29
CA ARG A 64 3.37 1.99 -11.00
C ARG A 64 2.59 1.84 -12.30
#